data_AF-A0A6L8KZA5-F1
#
_entry.id   AF-A0A6L8KZA5-F1
#
_cell.length_a   1.000
_cell.length_b   1.000
_cell.length_c   1.000
_cell.angle_alpha   90.00
_cell.angle_beta   90.00
_cell.angle_gamma   90.00
#
_symmetry.space_group_name_H-M   'P 1'
#
loop_
_entity.id
_entity.type
_entity.pdbx_description
1 polymer ?
#
loop_
_entity_poly.entity_id
_entity_poly.type
_entity_poly.pdbx_seq_one_letter_code
_entity_poly.pdbx_strand_id
1 'polypeptide(L)' 'MSSSEAAEANRIIDALGGPSKAALLLGITKSAVCQWRKNGVPKTQLKYLRLAHPQVFQSN' A
#
# COMPACT_ATOMS: atom_id res chain seq x y z
N MET A 1 -17.22 -3.46 -3.86
CA MET A 1 -15.83 -3.60 -3.38
C MET A 1 -15.91 -4.12 -1.96
N SER A 2 -15.24 -5.23 -1.64
CA SER A 2 -15.34 -5.88 -0.34
C SER A 2 -14.57 -5.06 0.70
N SER A 3 -15.18 -4.79 1.87
CA SER A 3 -14.58 -4.01 2.96
C SER A 3 -13.20 -4.48 3.42
N SER A 4 -12.78 -5.69 3.03
CA SER A 4 -11.48 -6.27 3.33
C SER A 4 -10.29 -5.59 2.62
N GLU A 5 -10.46 -5.12 1.38
CA GLU A 5 -9.34 -4.58 0.58
C GLU A 5 -8.87 -3.19 1.06
N ALA A 6 -9.80 -2.36 1.55
CA ALA A 6 -9.48 -1.06 2.13
C ALA A 6 -8.68 -1.20 3.43
N ALA A 7 -9.03 -2.19 4.26
CA ALA A 7 -8.30 -2.49 5.50
C ALA A 7 -6.87 -2.97 5.22
N GLU A 8 -6.68 -3.75 4.15
CA GLU A 8 -5.35 -4.18 3.71
C GLU A 8 -4.52 -3.00 3.18
N ALA A 9 -5.12 -2.14 2.35
CA ALA A 9 -4.44 -0.95 1.84
C ALA A 9 -3.97 -0.02 2.97
N ASN A 10 -4.81 0.18 4.00
CA ASN A 10 -4.41 0.96 5.18
C ASN A 10 -3.20 0.33 5.87
N ARG A 11 -3.24 -0.98 6.17
CA ARG A 11 -2.13 -1.70 6.80
C ARG A 11 -0.83 -1.59 6.01
N ILE A 12 -0.88 -1.79 4.69
CA ILE A 12 0.29 -1.65 3.81
C ILE A 12 0.85 -0.23 3.86
N ILE A 13 -0.01 0.80 3.76
CA ILE A 13 0.44 2.20 3.80
C ILE A 13 1.09 2.52 5.13
N ASP A 14 0.51 2.07 6.24
CA ASP A 14 1.02 2.35 7.57
C ASP A 14 2.33 1.59 7.83
N ALA A 15 2.45 0.35 7.36
CA ALA A 15 3.70 -0.44 7.40
C ALA A 15 4.83 0.18 6.56
N LEU A 16 4.49 0.86 5.46
CA LEU A 16 5.44 1.65 4.65
C LEU A 16 5.82 3.00 5.32
N GLY A 17 5.26 3.31 6.49
CA GLY A 17 5.51 4.54 7.24
C GLY A 17 4.67 5.73 6.75
N GLY A 18 3.49 5.46 6.19
CA GLY A 18 2.50 6.45 5.80
C GLY A 18 2.54 6.83 4.31
N PRO A 19 1.55 7.61 3.84
CA PRO A 19 1.33 7.86 2.41
C PRO A 19 2.46 8.64 1.74
N SER A 20 3.15 9.53 2.46
CA SER A 20 4.28 10.29 1.91
C SER A 20 5.51 9.41 1.68
N LYS A 21 5.83 8.51 2.63
CA LYS A 21 6.97 7.59 2.48
C LYS A 21 6.70 6.53 1.42
N ALA A 22 5.49 5.97 1.39
CA ALA A 22 5.05 5.05 0.35
C ALA A 22 5.13 5.69 -1.05
N ALA A 23 4.70 6.95 -1.20
CA ALA A 23 4.78 7.68 -2.46
C ALA A 23 6.23 7.86 -2.94
N LEU A 24 7.13 8.26 -2.04
CA LEU A 24 8.56 8.42 -2.34
C LEU A 24 9.20 7.08 -2.75
N LEU A 25 8.90 6.02 -2.01
CA LEU A 25 9.44 4.67 -2.26
C LEU A 25 9.03 4.12 -3.62
N LEU A 26 7.82 4.42 -4.07
CA LEU A 26 7.26 3.91 -5.32
C LEU A 26 7.40 4.87 -6.50
N GLY A 27 7.87 6.11 -6.26
CA GLY A 27 7.95 7.15 -7.29
C GLY A 27 6.59 7.57 -7.84
N ILE A 28 5.53 7.53 -7.03
CA ILE A 28 4.16 7.93 -7.43
C ILE A 28 3.66 9.09 -6.57
N THR A 29 2.51 9.67 -6.93
CA THR A 29 1.95 10.79 -6.17
C THR A 29 1.37 10.32 -4.83
N LYS A 30 1.47 11.19 -3.81
CA LYS A 30 0.80 10.97 -2.52
C LYS A 30 -0.72 10.77 -2.69
N SER A 31 -1.34 11.49 -3.63
CA SER A 31 -2.76 11.35 -3.95
C SER A 31 -3.11 9.95 -4.46
N ALA A 32 -2.25 9.33 -5.28
CA ALA A 32 -2.44 7.95 -5.73
C ALA A 32 -2.41 6.98 -4.54
N VAL A 33 -1.47 7.15 -3.60
CA VAL A 33 -1.39 6.31 -2.39
C VAL A 33 -2.62 6.52 -1.50
N CYS A 34 -3.08 7.76 -1.30
CA CYS A 34 -4.32 8.02 -0.55
C CYS A 34 -5.53 7.34 -1.20
N GLN A 35 -5.58 7.27 -2.52
CA GLN A 35 -6.67 6.60 -3.24
C GLN A 35 -6.70 5.09 -2.99
N TRP A 36 -5.58 4.45 -2.66
CA TRP A 36 -5.56 3.02 -2.34
C TRP A 36 -6.44 2.68 -1.13
N ARG A 37 -6.57 3.60 -0.17
CA ARG A 37 -7.46 3.41 0.99
C ARG A 37 -8.93 3.22 0.60
N LYS A 38 -9.32 3.71 -0.58
CA LYS A 38 -10.67 3.57 -1.15
C LYS A 38 -10.74 2.50 -2.23
N ASN A 39 -9.70 2.41 -3.06
CA ASN A 39 -9.72 1.61 -4.29
C ASN A 39 -8.97 0.27 -4.18
N GLY A 40 -8.25 0.04 -3.08
CA GLY A 40 -7.27 -1.02 -2.95
C GLY A 40 -5.91 -0.66 -3.55
N VAL A 41 -4.88 -1.41 -3.16
CA VAL A 41 -3.54 -1.29 -3.73
C VAL A 41 -3.52 -1.97 -5.09
N PRO A 42 -3.06 -1.31 -6.18
CA PRO A 42 -3.07 -1.95 -7.48
C PRO A 42 -2.08 -3.13 -7.53
N LYS A 43 -2.42 -4.13 -8.34
CA LYS A 43 -1.70 -5.42 -8.39
C LYS A 43 -0.22 -5.28 -8.73
N THR A 44 0.15 -4.30 -9.55
CA THR A 44 1.56 -4.03 -9.92
C THR A 44 2.39 -3.64 -8.69
N GLN A 45 1.86 -2.77 -7.85
CA GLN A 45 2.51 -2.32 -6.62
C GLN A 45 2.54 -3.45 -5.59
N LEU A 46 1.48 -4.25 -5.49
CA LEU A 46 1.49 -5.46 -4.64
C LEU A 46 2.60 -6.44 -5.04
N LYS A 47 2.80 -6.70 -6.34
CA LYS A 47 3.88 -7.57 -6.83
C LYS A 47 5.26 -7.02 -6.46
N TYR A 48 5.47 -5.72 -6.65
CA TYR A 48 6.72 -5.06 -6.26
C TYR A 48 6.95 -5.15 -4.75
N LEU A 49 5.94 -4.80 -3.94
CA LEU A 49 6.03 -4.82 -2.48
C LEU A 49 6.28 -6.25 -1.96
N ARG A 50 5.71 -7.29 -2.58
CA ARG A 50 5.98 -8.68 -2.19
C ARG A 50 7.43 -9.09 -2.42
N LEU A 51 8.08 -8.53 -3.45
CA LEU A 51 9.47 -8.82 -3.78
C LEU A 51 10.45 -7.99 -2.94
N ALA A 52 10.20 -6.69 -2.82
CA ALA A 52 11.13 -5.74 -2.20
C ALA A 52 10.87 -5.50 -0.71
N HIS A 53 9.62 -5.65 -0.26
CA HIS A 53 9.16 -5.33 1.09
C HIS A 53 8.22 -6.40 1.67
N PRO A 54 8.58 -7.71 1.68
CA PRO A 54 7.69 -8.78 2.14
C PRO A 54 7.17 -8.58 3.57
N GLN A 55 7.91 -7.86 4.42
CA GLN A 55 7.54 -7.53 5.79
C GLN A 55 6.24 -6.69 5.89
N VAL A 56 5.85 -5.95 4.85
CA VAL A 56 4.60 -5.14 4.91
C VAL A 56 3.33 -5.99 4.84
N PHE A 57 3.47 -7.28 4.51
CA PHE A 57 2.36 -8.25 4.46
C PHE A 57 2.32 -9.20 5.67
N GLN A 58 3.27 -9.07 6.60
CA GLN A 58 3.28 -9.87 7.82
C GLN A 58 2.34 -9.22 8.83
N SER A 59 1.21 -9.87 9.13
CA SER A 59 0.40 -9.50 10.28
C SER A 59 1.20 -9.81 11.55
N ASN A 60 1.49 -8.77 12.32
CA ASN A 60 2.05 -8.91 13.66
C ASN A 60 0.93 -9.20 14.67
#